data_AF-A0A7C0U8F0-F1
#
_entry.id   AF-A0A7C0U8F0-F1
#
_cell.length_a   1.000
_cell.length_b   1.000
_cell.length_c   1.000
_cell.angle_alpha   90.00
_cell.angle_beta   90.00
_cell.angle_gamma   90.00
#
_symmetry.space_group_name_H-M   'P 1'
#
loop_
_entity.id
_entity.type
_entity.pdbx_description
1 polymer ?
#
loop_
_entity_poly.entity_id
_entity_poly.type
_entity_poly.pdbx_seq_one_letter_code
_entity_poly.pdbx_strand_id
1 'polypeptide(L)'
;MSWKRAVEELALPADGRVPPAFKAYHAAVALLMIGREQPLGRYELCQNLSIGEGSVRTLLRRLTDAGYITADGRQGQRLTKRGENLFAQIIEDVPMGLFLDLGTLTVFKYAYASLVRGRAERVVDGVRQRDEAIIQGGCNRAGATTLVMKRGMLVM
;
A
#
# COMPACT_ATOMS: atom_id res chain seq x y z
N MET A 1 18.63 -2.14 -4.84
CA MET A 1 17.92 -1.79 -3.59
C MET A 1 16.50 -2.33 -3.70
N SER A 2 15.98 -3.04 -2.69
CA SER A 2 14.59 -3.54 -2.73
C SER A 2 13.61 -2.37 -2.66
N TRP A 3 12.50 -2.41 -3.40
CA TRP A 3 11.45 -1.38 -3.34
C TRP A 3 10.94 -1.16 -1.91
N LYS A 4 10.99 -2.20 -1.07
CA LYS A 4 10.59 -2.14 0.36
C LYS A 4 11.46 -1.17 1.14
N ARG A 5 12.77 -1.22 0.93
CA ARG A 5 13.72 -0.31 1.56
C ARG A 5 13.48 1.13 1.11
N ALA A 6 13.18 1.33 -0.17
CA ALA A 6 12.87 2.66 -0.69
C ALA A 6 11.63 3.28 -0.01
N VAL A 7 10.57 2.51 0.24
CA VAL A 7 9.38 3.02 0.94
C VAL A 7 9.57 3.12 2.47
N GLU A 8 10.41 2.27 3.06
CA GLU A 8 10.82 2.38 4.47
C GLU A 8 11.61 3.67 4.72
N GLU A 9 12.54 4.02 3.83
CA GLU A 9 13.34 5.24 3.91
C GLU A 9 12.46 6.51 3.90
N LEU A 10 11.34 6.52 3.16
CA LEU A 10 10.39 7.64 3.14
C LEU A 10 9.71 7.87 4.50
N ALA A 11 9.53 6.80 5.28
CA ALA A 11 8.87 6.84 6.58
C ALA A 11 9.84 7.16 7.74
N LEU A 12 11.13 7.36 7.46
CA LEU A 12 12.12 7.76 8.46
C LEU A 12 12.00 9.27 8.80
N PRO A 13 12.43 9.69 10.01
CA PRO A 13 12.51 11.10 10.37
C PRO A 13 13.38 11.89 9.37
N ALA A 14 12.91 13.06 8.90
CA ALA A 14 13.69 13.91 8.00
C ALA A 14 14.96 14.42 8.70
N ASP A 15 14.79 14.87 9.94
CA ASP A 15 15.82 15.54 10.72
C ASP A 15 16.31 14.64 11.88
N GLY A 16 16.10 13.32 11.76
CA GLY A 16 16.51 12.32 12.77
C GLY A 16 15.69 12.30 14.07
N ARG A 17 14.71 13.19 14.24
CA ARG A 17 13.97 13.34 15.52
C ARG A 17 12.64 12.59 15.52
N VAL A 18 11.66 13.08 14.76
CA VAL A 18 10.28 12.58 14.81
C VAL A 18 9.91 12.00 13.45
N PRO A 19 9.49 10.72 13.40
CA PRO A 19 9.00 10.13 12.16
C PRO A 19 7.67 10.77 11.75
N PRO A 20 7.36 10.83 10.44
CA PRO A 20 6.04 11.25 9.99
C PRO A 20 4.94 10.32 10.53
N ALA A 21 3.71 10.82 10.59
CA ALA A 21 2.56 10.04 11.03
C ALA A 21 2.20 8.90 10.06
N PHE A 22 2.46 9.08 8.75
CA PHE A 22 2.29 8.00 7.77
C PHE A 22 3.36 6.91 7.96
N LYS A 23 3.09 5.74 7.39
CA LYS A 23 3.91 4.53 7.47
C LYS A 23 4.37 4.09 6.09
N ALA A 24 5.39 3.22 6.01
CA ALA A 24 5.94 2.74 4.74
C ALA A 24 4.88 2.15 3.80
N TYR A 25 3.88 1.42 4.33
CA TYR A 25 2.79 0.88 3.52
C TYR A 25 1.89 1.96 2.91
N HIS A 26 1.71 3.11 3.57
CA HIS A 26 0.99 4.24 2.98
C HIS A 26 1.74 4.79 1.76
N ALA A 27 3.07 4.83 1.80
CA ALA A 27 3.88 5.24 0.66
C ALA A 27 3.80 4.24 -0.50
N ALA A 28 3.83 2.94 -0.20
CA ALA A 28 3.64 1.89 -1.20
C ALA A 28 2.25 1.95 -1.86
N VAL A 29 1.19 2.09 -1.06
CA VAL A 29 -0.19 2.20 -1.57
C VAL A 29 -0.37 3.49 -2.39
N ALA A 30 0.16 4.63 -1.93
CA ALA A 30 0.10 5.88 -2.70
C ALA A 30 0.81 5.76 -4.05
N LEU A 31 1.98 5.12 -4.11
CA LEU A 31 2.68 4.85 -5.37
C LEU A 31 1.87 3.94 -6.29
N LEU A 32 1.22 2.91 -5.75
CA LEU A 32 0.34 2.03 -6.52
C LEU A 32 -0.89 2.76 -7.08
N MET A 33 -1.53 3.61 -6.27
CA MET A 33 -2.68 4.41 -6.71
C MET A 33 -2.29 5.39 -7.82
N ILE A 34 -1.23 6.19 -7.59
CA ILE A 34 -0.74 7.13 -8.60
C ILE A 34 -0.35 6.37 -9.88
N GLY A 35 0.41 5.28 -9.78
CA GLY A 35 0.80 4.52 -10.96
C GLY A 35 -0.36 3.93 -11.77
N ARG A 36 -1.51 3.67 -11.16
CA ARG A 36 -2.70 3.10 -11.83
C ARG A 36 -3.66 4.15 -12.38
N GLU A 37 -3.79 5.28 -11.70
CA GLU A 37 -4.88 6.24 -11.94
C GLU A 37 -4.39 7.65 -12.28
N GLN A 38 -3.09 7.88 -12.38
CA GLN A 38 -2.52 9.20 -12.58
C GLN A 38 -3.10 9.97 -13.78
N PRO A 39 -3.20 11.32 -13.69
CA PRO A 39 -2.82 12.15 -12.54
C PRO A 39 -3.81 12.04 -11.38
N LEU A 40 -3.31 11.80 -10.16
CA LEU A 40 -4.14 11.56 -8.99
C LEU A 40 -4.14 12.77 -8.04
N GLY A 41 -5.32 13.20 -7.60
CA GLY A 41 -5.49 14.37 -6.75
C GLY A 41 -5.11 14.13 -5.28
N ARG A 42 -4.74 15.20 -4.56
CA ARG A 42 -4.49 15.13 -3.11
C ARG A 42 -5.73 14.65 -2.34
N TYR A 43 -6.90 15.10 -2.75
CA TYR A 43 -8.17 14.76 -2.08
C TYR A 43 -8.49 13.27 -2.18
N GLU A 44 -8.29 12.67 -3.35
CA GLU A 44 -8.46 11.22 -3.57
C GLU A 44 -7.49 10.41 -2.70
N LEU A 45 -6.23 10.85 -2.58
CA LEU A 45 -5.26 10.22 -1.68
C LEU A 45 -5.70 10.31 -0.20
N CYS A 46 -6.22 11.46 0.23
CA CYS A 46 -6.75 11.62 1.59
C CYS A 46 -7.92 10.68 1.88
N GLN A 47 -8.86 10.54 0.94
CA GLN A 47 -10.02 9.66 1.13
C GLN A 47 -9.64 8.18 1.21
N ASN A 48 -8.64 7.76 0.42
CA ASN A 48 -8.32 6.34 0.25
C ASN A 48 -7.23 5.80 1.19
N LEU A 49 -6.36 6.66 1.75
CA LEU A 49 -5.25 6.20 2.62
C LEU A 49 -5.58 6.17 4.11
N SER A 50 -6.80 6.54 4.51
CA SER A 50 -7.25 6.57 5.91
C SER A 50 -6.29 7.33 6.87
N ILE A 51 -5.60 8.35 6.36
CA ILE A 51 -4.72 9.24 7.13
C ILE A 51 -5.14 10.70 6.93
N GLY A 52 -4.87 11.54 7.93
CA GLY A 52 -5.23 12.97 7.89
C GLY A 52 -4.52 13.75 6.78
N GLU A 53 -5.11 14.88 6.37
CA GLU A 53 -4.60 15.71 5.26
C GLU A 53 -3.14 16.15 5.45
N GLY A 54 -2.75 16.50 6.68
CA GLY A 54 -1.36 16.84 7.00
C GLY A 54 -0.38 15.70 6.72
N SER A 55 -0.79 14.46 7.01
CA SER A 55 -0.01 13.25 6.74
C SER A 55 0.11 13.00 5.25
N VAL A 56 -0.96 13.17 4.47
CA VAL A 56 -0.92 13.05 3.00
C VAL A 56 -0.03 14.13 2.39
N ARG A 57 -0.12 15.38 2.85
CA ARG A 57 0.77 16.45 2.38
C ARG A 57 2.24 16.12 2.63
N THR A 58 2.54 15.58 3.82
CA THR A 58 3.90 15.16 4.17
C THR A 58 4.34 13.98 3.31
N LEU A 59 3.48 12.99 3.08
CA LEU A 59 3.75 11.85 2.22
C LEU A 59 4.06 12.27 0.78
N LEU A 60 3.22 13.13 0.19
CA LEU A 60 3.42 13.65 -1.16
C LEU A 60 4.75 14.40 -1.27
N ARG A 61 5.05 15.27 -0.30
CA ARG A 61 6.35 15.96 -0.25
C ARG A 61 7.52 14.97 -0.24
N ARG A 62 7.48 13.93 0.60
CA ARG A 62 8.54 12.90 0.66
C ARG A 62 8.72 12.17 -0.66
N LEU A 63 7.62 11.83 -1.33
CA LEU A 63 7.66 11.19 -2.64
C LEU A 63 8.25 12.12 -3.72
N THR A 64 7.92 13.42 -3.68
CA THR A 64 8.49 14.43 -4.57
C THR A 64 9.98 14.64 -4.32
N ASP A 65 10.38 14.82 -3.05
CA ASP A 65 11.78 15.05 -2.66
C ASP A 65 12.66 13.85 -3.04
N ALA A 66 12.14 12.62 -2.92
CA ALA A 66 12.82 11.40 -3.35
C ALA A 66 12.79 11.17 -4.88
N GLY A 67 12.12 12.06 -5.62
CA GLY A 67 12.04 12.03 -7.08
C GLY A 67 11.15 10.93 -7.64
N TYR A 68 10.22 10.37 -6.86
CA TYR A 68 9.30 9.32 -7.34
C TYR A 68 8.06 9.89 -8.04
N ILE A 69 7.61 11.08 -7.65
CA ILE A 69 6.44 11.74 -8.25
C ILE A 69 6.76 13.18 -8.65
N THR A 70 5.98 13.71 -9.59
CA THR A 70 5.97 15.12 -9.97
C THR A 70 4.54 15.63 -10.04
N ALA A 71 4.37 16.92 -9.78
CA ALA A 71 3.09 17.58 -10.00
C ALA A 71 2.77 17.62 -11.49
N ASP A 72 1.49 17.42 -11.80
CA ASP A 72 0.90 17.70 -13.11
C ASP A 72 -0.05 18.89 -13.03
N GLY A 73 0.51 20.10 -13.13
CA GLY A 73 -0.26 21.33 -13.07
C GLY A 73 -1.22 21.35 -11.88
N ARG A 74 -2.53 21.46 -12.16
CA ARG A 74 -3.62 21.40 -11.17
C ARG A 74 -4.33 20.04 -11.10
N GLN A 75 -3.98 19.08 -11.94
CA GLN A 75 -4.69 17.80 -12.07
C GLN A 75 -4.32 16.82 -10.97
N GLY A 76 -3.07 16.84 -10.50
CA GLY A 76 -2.64 15.95 -9.43
C GLY A 76 -1.16 15.62 -9.48
N GLN A 77 -0.84 14.38 -9.12
CA GLN A 77 0.53 13.84 -9.12
C GLN A 77 0.66 12.73 -10.16
N ARG A 78 1.83 12.64 -10.79
CA ARG A 78 2.25 11.56 -11.69
C ARG A 78 3.55 10.94 -11.23
N LEU A 79 3.79 9.70 -11.62
CA LEU A 79 5.09 9.07 -11.47
C LEU A 79 6.13 9.76 -12.37
N THR A 80 7.35 9.90 -11.85
CA THR A 80 8.53 10.18 -12.67
C THR A 80 9.05 8.87 -13.27
N LYS A 81 10.10 8.92 -14.11
CA LYS A 81 10.75 7.70 -14.59
C LYS A 81 11.28 6.81 -13.45
N ARG A 82 11.79 7.44 -12.38
CA ARG A 82 12.23 6.73 -11.17
C ARG A 82 11.03 6.13 -10.42
N GLY A 83 9.91 6.84 -10.36
CA GLY A 83 8.65 6.35 -9.81
C GLY A 83 8.11 5.14 -10.56
N GLU A 84 8.11 5.18 -11.90
CA GLU A 84 7.68 4.07 -12.76
C GLU A 84 8.50 2.80 -12.49
N ASN A 85 9.83 2.93 -12.36
CA ASN A 85 10.70 1.80 -12.04
C ASN A 85 10.37 1.20 -10.66
N LEU A 86 10.09 2.05 -9.67
CA LEU A 86 9.71 1.58 -8.33
C LEU A 86 8.32 0.92 -8.36
N PHE A 87 7.35 1.52 -9.06
CA PHE A 87 6.03 0.95 -9.27
C PHE A 87 6.09 -0.43 -9.94
N ALA A 88 6.91 -0.57 -10.99
CA ALA A 88 7.14 -1.83 -11.69
C ALA A 88 7.65 -2.94 -10.74
N GLN A 89 8.60 -2.61 -9.85
CA GLN A 89 9.09 -3.54 -8.83
C GLN A 89 8.01 -3.94 -7.81
N ILE A 90 7.13 -3.01 -7.43
CA ILE A 90 6.03 -3.31 -6.50
C ILE A 90 5.04 -4.26 -7.16
N ILE A 91 4.62 -4.00 -8.40
CA ILE A 91 3.64 -4.85 -9.10
C ILE A 91 4.23 -6.20 -9.52
N GLU A 92 5.55 -6.35 -9.58
CA GLU A 92 6.18 -7.67 -9.76
C GLU A 92 5.94 -8.56 -8.52
N ASP A 93 6.12 -8.01 -7.32
CA ASP A 93 5.87 -8.70 -6.04
C ASP A 93 4.36 -8.81 -5.73
N VAL A 94 3.57 -7.78 -6.09
CA VAL A 94 2.13 -7.62 -5.76
C VAL A 94 1.33 -7.23 -7.02
N PRO A 95 1.16 -8.16 -7.98
CA PRO A 95 0.66 -7.85 -9.33
C PRO A 95 -0.83 -7.53 -9.41
N MET A 96 -1.61 -8.03 -8.46
CA MET A 96 -3.06 -8.04 -8.57
C MET A 96 -3.67 -7.74 -7.22
N GLY A 97 -4.70 -6.89 -7.25
CA GLY A 97 -5.69 -6.89 -6.19
C GLY A 97 -7.08 -6.70 -6.76
N LEU A 98 -8.05 -7.39 -6.17
CA LEU A 98 -9.42 -7.44 -6.66
C LEU A 98 -10.41 -7.28 -5.52
N PHE A 99 -11.48 -6.54 -5.77
CA PHE A 99 -12.68 -6.62 -4.95
C PHE A 99 -13.33 -7.97 -5.15
N LEU A 100 -13.73 -8.58 -4.05
CA LEU A 100 -14.40 -9.86 -4.03
C LEU A 100 -15.84 -9.67 -3.56
N ASP A 101 -16.77 -10.19 -4.35
CA ASP A 101 -18.14 -10.42 -3.91
C ASP A 101 -18.23 -11.83 -3.34
N LEU A 102 -18.13 -11.93 -2.01
CA LEU A 102 -18.14 -13.20 -1.29
C LEU A 102 -19.46 -13.42 -0.51
N GLY A 103 -20.43 -12.51 -0.66
CA GLY A 103 -21.71 -12.57 0.04
C GLY A 103 -21.56 -12.80 1.54
N THR A 104 -22.09 -13.92 2.03
CA THR A 104 -22.10 -14.29 3.45
C THR A 104 -20.79 -14.93 3.95
N LEU A 105 -19.82 -15.18 3.08
CA LEU A 105 -18.52 -15.75 3.46
C LEU A 105 -17.59 -14.72 4.12
N THR A 106 -17.95 -13.43 4.11
CA THR A 106 -17.16 -12.35 4.71
C THR A 106 -17.85 -11.76 5.91
N VAL A 107 -17.07 -11.49 6.96
CA VAL A 107 -17.55 -10.82 8.18
C VAL A 107 -17.90 -9.35 7.93
N PHE A 108 -17.22 -8.72 6.97
CA PHE A 108 -17.39 -7.31 6.65
C PHE A 108 -18.06 -7.11 5.29
N LYS A 109 -18.63 -5.92 5.09
CA LYS A 109 -19.37 -5.54 3.88
C LYS A 109 -18.55 -5.64 2.59
N TYR A 110 -17.25 -5.40 2.68
CA TYR A 110 -16.36 -5.39 1.52
C TYR A 110 -15.21 -6.37 1.77
N ALA A 111 -14.85 -7.13 0.74
CA ALA A 111 -13.65 -7.95 0.72
C ALA A 111 -12.75 -7.57 -0.44
N TYR A 112 -11.45 -7.57 -0.17
CA TYR A 112 -10.41 -7.30 -1.14
C TYR A 112 -9.33 -8.36 -1.00
N ALA A 113 -8.90 -8.94 -2.11
CA ALA A 113 -7.78 -9.86 -2.15
C ALA A 113 -6.60 -9.21 -2.87
N SER A 114 -5.39 -9.48 -2.37
CA SER A 114 -4.14 -9.09 -3.01
C SER A 114 -3.24 -10.31 -3.17
N LEU A 115 -2.72 -10.52 -4.37
CA LEU A 115 -1.78 -11.62 -4.64
C LEU A 115 -0.35 -11.16 -4.31
N VAL A 116 0.36 -11.94 -3.50
CA VAL A 116 1.78 -11.73 -3.19
C VAL A 116 2.61 -12.89 -3.75
N ARG A 117 3.52 -12.63 -4.69
CA ARG A 117 4.30 -13.66 -5.38
C ARG A 117 5.56 -14.06 -4.61
N GLY A 118 5.89 -15.35 -4.62
CA GLY A 118 7.15 -15.88 -4.10
C GLY A 118 7.34 -15.74 -2.58
N ARG A 119 6.27 -15.51 -1.81
CA ARG A 119 6.33 -15.34 -0.34
C ARG A 119 5.58 -16.41 0.46
N ALA A 120 5.08 -17.46 -0.20
CA ALA A 120 4.36 -18.57 0.42
C ALA A 120 5.08 -19.13 1.66
N GLU A 121 6.37 -19.41 1.55
CA GLU A 121 7.20 -19.99 2.62
C GLU A 121 7.42 -19.06 3.82
N ARG A 122 7.09 -17.77 3.69
CA ARG A 122 7.19 -16.79 4.78
C ARG A 122 5.91 -16.70 5.61
N VAL A 123 4.85 -17.34 5.15
CA VAL A 123 3.58 -17.42 5.87
C VAL A 123 3.63 -18.65 6.77
N VAL A 124 3.47 -18.44 8.07
CA VAL A 124 3.44 -19.51 9.06
C VAL A 124 1.99 -19.97 9.27
N ASP A 125 1.14 -19.07 9.79
CA ASP A 125 -0.27 -19.35 10.12
C ASP A 125 -1.23 -18.22 9.70
N GLY A 126 -0.72 -17.14 9.09
CA GLY A 126 -1.52 -15.98 8.68
C GLY A 126 -1.99 -15.07 9.84
N VAL A 127 -1.74 -15.44 11.10
CA VAL A 127 -2.26 -14.72 12.28
C VAL A 127 -1.65 -13.32 12.36
N ARG A 128 -0.34 -13.20 12.11
CA ARG A 128 0.34 -11.89 12.11
C ARG A 128 -0.25 -10.93 11.07
N GLN A 129 -0.62 -11.42 9.89
CA GLN A 129 -1.24 -10.61 8.85
C GLN A 129 -2.63 -10.15 9.25
N ARG A 130 -3.43 -11.03 9.87
CA ARG A 130 -4.75 -10.71 10.41
C ARG A 130 -4.65 -9.63 11.48
N ASP A 131 -3.76 -9.82 12.44
CA ASP A 131 -3.63 -8.92 13.59
C ASP A 131 -3.15 -7.53 13.14
N GLU A 132 -2.19 -7.44 12.22
CA GLU A 132 -1.82 -6.16 11.60
C GLU A 132 -2.98 -5.50 10.85
N ALA A 133 -3.78 -6.26 10.09
CA ALA A 133 -4.95 -5.72 9.42
C ALA A 133 -5.98 -5.13 10.42
N ILE A 134 -6.18 -5.79 11.56
CA ILE A 134 -7.05 -5.31 12.64
C ILE A 134 -6.46 -4.05 13.29
N ILE A 135 -5.16 -4.04 13.57
CA ILE A 135 -4.48 -2.90 14.20
C ILE A 135 -4.57 -1.66 13.31
N GLN A 136 -4.32 -1.81 12.00
CA GLN A 136 -4.32 -0.66 11.07
C GLN A 136 -5.73 -0.26 10.62
N GLY A 137 -6.63 -1.22 10.40
CA GLY A 137 -7.99 -0.96 9.91
C GLY A 137 -9.05 -0.74 11.01
N GLY A 138 -8.72 -1.07 12.26
CA GLY A 138 -9.58 -0.91 13.43
C GLY A 138 -10.30 -2.20 13.86
N CYS A 139 -10.42 -2.37 15.18
CA CYS A 139 -11.17 -3.47 15.79
C CYS A 139 -12.64 -3.45 15.31
N ASN A 140 -13.17 -4.62 14.94
CA ASN A 140 -14.51 -4.82 14.35
C ASN A 140 -14.76 -4.07 13.03
N ARG A 141 -13.70 -3.65 12.32
CA ARG A 141 -13.82 -2.98 11.01
C ARG A 141 -12.98 -3.64 9.93
N ALA A 142 -11.90 -4.29 10.33
CA ALA A 142 -10.98 -4.96 9.43
C ALA A 142 -10.57 -6.33 9.96
N GLY A 143 -10.10 -7.16 9.05
CA GLY A 143 -9.51 -8.46 9.30
C GLY A 143 -8.80 -8.90 8.03
N ALA A 144 -8.04 -9.99 8.12
CA ALA A 144 -7.44 -10.61 6.96
C ALA A 144 -7.41 -12.12 7.11
N THR A 145 -7.55 -12.80 5.99
CA THR A 145 -7.27 -14.23 5.85
C THR A 145 -6.11 -14.35 4.88
N THR A 146 -5.06 -15.06 5.30
CA THR A 146 -3.92 -15.35 4.42
C THR A 146 -4.08 -16.75 3.87
N LEU A 147 -4.08 -16.87 2.54
CA LEU A 147 -4.10 -18.16 1.86
C LEU A 147 -2.79 -18.34 1.08
N VAL A 148 -2.24 -19.54 1.14
CA VAL A 148 -1.01 -19.94 0.44
C VAL A 148 -1.38 -20.86 -0.72
N MET A 149 -0.84 -20.58 -1.90
CA MET A 149 -0.95 -21.47 -3.06
C MET A 149 0.03 -22.63 -2.93
N LYS A 150 -0.46 -23.85 -2.74
CA LYS A 150 0.32 -25.09 -2.72
C LYS A 150 -0.26 -26.08 -3.74
N ARG A 151 0.55 -26.49 -4.72
CA ARG A 151 0.17 -27.48 -5.76
C ARG A 151 -1.16 -27.16 -6.47
N GLY A 152 -1.38 -25.88 -6.79
CA GLY A 152 -2.60 -25.42 -7.47
C GLY A 152 -3.82 -25.21 -6.56
N MET A 153 -3.69 -25.43 -5.25
CA MET A 153 -4.76 -25.20 -4.28
C MET A 153 -4.41 -24.05 -3.33
N LEU A 154 -5.42 -23.26 -2.96
CA LEU A 154 -5.32 -22.28 -1.87
C LEU A 154 -5.57 -22.99 -0.54
N VAL A 155 -4.62 -22.90 0.38
CA VAL A 155 -4.70 -23.46 1.73
C VAL A 155 -4.43 -22.37 2.77
N MET A 156 -5.00 -22.49 3.97
CA MET A 156 -4.55 -21.70 5.12
C MET A 156 -3.25 -22.26 5.68
#